data_AF-A0A1G8HSY3-F1
#
_entry.id   AF-A0A1G8HSY3-F1
#
_cell.length_a   1.000
_cell.length_b   1.000
_cell.length_c   1.000
_cell.angle_alpha   90.00
_cell.angle_beta   90.00
_cell.angle_gamma   90.00
#
_symmetry.space_group_name_H-M   'P 1'
#
loop_
_entity.id
_entity.type
_entity.pdbx_description
1 polymer ?
#
loop_
_entity_poly.entity_id
_entity_poly.type
_entity_poly.pdbx_seq_one_letter_code
_entity_poly.pdbx_strand_id
1 'polypeptide(L)'
;MQRFDRILTRVENFLACTALGLATVVAITQVLLRAIFNVHLPWSEETIVYLVIYATFLGAVITLRHNEHIAVNIFEPFIGPVGKRRMQILGTSVMIVFLILVGTYAWLLIFEPFSIATVTPTLKLPLWVVELAVPIGMSLMLLRSIEMLVRLLKGQTAFAEGEKTEYQRAEEALGMDNGEEKR
;
A
#
# COMPACT_ATOMS: atom_id res chain seq x y z
N MET A 1 -11.61 18.52 -0.40
CA MET A 1 -11.08 17.15 -0.53
C MET A 1 -9.59 17.13 -0.82
N GLN A 2 -9.08 17.82 -1.85
CA GLN A 2 -7.65 17.80 -2.22
C GLN A 2 -6.61 18.07 -1.11
N ARG A 3 -6.92 18.92 -0.11
CA ARG A 3 -5.98 19.18 1.01
C ARG A 3 -5.90 18.01 2.01
N PHE A 4 -7.02 17.35 2.28
CA PHE A 4 -7.06 16.21 3.20
C PHE A 4 -6.33 15.02 2.61
N ASP A 5 -6.62 14.71 1.33
CA ASP A 5 -5.98 13.61 0.60
C ASP A 5 -4.46 13.80 0.51
N ARG A 6 -4.00 15.05 0.37
CA ARG A 6 -2.57 15.39 0.29
C ARG A 6 -1.87 15.27 1.65
N ILE A 7 -2.53 15.66 2.74
CA ILE A 7 -1.99 15.47 4.09
C ILE A 7 -1.90 13.98 4.41
N LEU A 8 -2.99 13.24 4.17
CA LEU A 8 -3.06 11.80 4.40
C LEU A 8 -1.97 11.06 3.60
N THR A 9 -1.79 11.44 2.33
CA THR A 9 -0.72 10.92 1.47
C THR A 9 0.67 11.16 2.05
N ARG A 10 0.93 12.39 2.53
CA ARG A 10 2.25 12.69 3.11
C ARG A 10 2.50 11.86 4.36
N VAL A 11 1.48 11.68 5.19
CA VAL A 11 1.58 10.88 6.42
C VAL A 11 1.83 9.41 6.07
N GLU A 12 1.07 8.83 5.15
CA GLU A 12 1.27 7.45 4.68
C GLU A 12 2.68 7.23 4.13
N ASN A 13 3.14 8.10 3.22
CA ASN A 13 4.48 8.01 2.64
C ASN A 13 5.57 8.18 3.70
N PHE A 14 5.40 9.13 4.62
CA PHE A 14 6.36 9.36 5.69
C PHE A 14 6.45 8.16 6.63
N LEU A 15 5.31 7.58 7.02
CA LEU A 15 5.26 6.38 7.85
C LEU A 15 5.90 5.17 7.13
N ALA A 16 5.58 4.97 5.84
CA ALA A 16 6.14 3.86 5.06
C ALA A 16 7.66 3.97 4.92
N CYS A 17 8.15 5.15 4.52
CA CYS A 17 9.59 5.41 4.39
C CYS A 17 10.31 5.30 5.73
N THR A 18 9.70 5.78 6.82
CA THR A 18 10.31 5.71 8.16
C THR A 18 10.36 4.27 8.65
N ALA A 19 9.28 3.50 8.52
CA ALA A 19 9.24 2.09 8.92
C ALA A 19 10.27 1.26 8.15
N LEU A 20 10.30 1.41 6.82
CA LEU A 20 11.25 0.69 5.98
C LEU A 20 12.70 1.14 6.24
N GLY A 21 12.94 2.45 6.37
CA GLY A 21 14.25 3.00 6.65
C GLY A 21 14.81 2.53 7.99
N LEU A 22 13.98 2.50 9.04
CA LEU A 22 14.35 1.94 10.33
C LEU A 22 14.66 0.44 10.22
N ALA A 23 13.84 -0.34 9.50
CA ALA A 23 14.11 -1.76 9.29
C ALA A 23 15.47 -1.98 8.62
N THR A 24 15.78 -1.19 7.58
CA THR A 24 17.07 -1.25 6.88
C THR A 24 18.24 -0.88 7.80
N VAL A 25 18.12 0.18 8.60
CA VAL A 25 19.18 0.60 9.53
C VAL A 25 19.43 -0.48 10.58
N VAL A 26 18.38 -1.06 11.16
CA VAL A 26 18.50 -2.14 12.15
C VAL A 26 19.13 -3.38 11.51
N ALA A 27 18.73 -3.75 10.29
CA ALA A 27 19.31 -4.88 9.55
C ALA A 27 20.80 -4.69 9.27
N ILE A 28 21.20 -3.50 8.77
CA ILE A 28 22.61 -3.18 8.53
C ILE A 28 23.39 -3.24 9.85
N THR A 29 22.85 -2.68 10.92
CA THR A 29 23.50 -2.68 12.24
C THR A 29 23.71 -4.11 12.74
N GLN A 30 22.71 -4.97 12.62
CA GLN A 30 22.80 -6.39 13.00
C GLN A 30 23.88 -7.12 12.18
N VAL A 31 23.91 -6.92 10.86
CA VAL A 31 24.91 -7.56 9.99
C VAL A 31 26.33 -7.08 10.32
N LEU A 32 26.52 -5.78 10.55
CA LEU A 32 27.82 -5.20 10.92
C LEU A 32 28.30 -5.70 12.29
N LEU A 33 27.42 -5.71 13.29
CA LEU A 33 27.75 -6.22 14.63
C LEU A 33 28.15 -7.69 14.59
N ARG A 34 27.45 -8.49 13.80
CA ARG A 34 27.77 -9.90 13.61
C ARG A 34 29.09 -10.08 12.87
N ALA A 35 29.33 -9.32 11.81
CA ALA A 35 30.53 -9.47 10.97
C ALA A 35 31.81 -8.99 11.67
N ILE A 36 31.74 -7.88 12.43
CA ILE A 36 32.91 -7.24 13.03
C ILE A 36 33.15 -7.73 14.46
N PHE A 37 32.09 -7.80 15.27
CA PHE A 37 32.18 -8.07 16.70
C PHE A 37 31.74 -9.49 17.09
N ASN A 38 31.20 -10.28 16.14
CA ASN A 38 30.61 -11.60 16.39
C ASN A 38 29.52 -11.58 17.49
N VAL A 39 28.81 -10.45 17.62
CA VAL A 39 27.72 -10.26 18.57
C VAL A 39 26.38 -10.44 17.86
N HIS A 40 25.45 -11.16 18.49
CA HIS A 40 24.09 -11.37 18.01
C HIS A 40 23.09 -10.57 18.85
N LEU A 41 22.23 -9.78 18.19
CA LEU A 41 21.12 -9.07 18.82
C LEU A 41 19.83 -9.85 18.56
N PRO A 42 19.30 -10.63 19.52
CA PRO A 42 18.14 -11.47 19.25
C PRO A 42 16.85 -10.66 18.97
N TRP A 43 16.75 -9.44 19.51
CA TRP A 43 15.57 -8.60 19.35
C TRP A 43 15.49 -7.92 17.97
N SER A 44 16.61 -7.80 17.26
CA SER A 44 16.65 -7.07 15.98
C SER A 44 15.89 -7.80 14.90
N GLU A 45 15.90 -9.14 14.90
CA GLU A 45 15.21 -9.96 13.90
C GLU A 45 13.69 -9.75 13.98
N GLU A 46 13.11 -9.86 15.18
CA GLU A 46 11.68 -9.58 15.41
C GLU A 46 11.33 -8.14 15.01
N THR A 47 12.17 -7.16 15.39
CA THR A 47 11.93 -5.74 15.09
C THR A 47 11.90 -5.47 13.59
N ILE A 48 12.84 -6.04 12.83
CA ILE A 48 12.90 -5.88 11.38
C ILE A 48 11.63 -6.44 10.75
N VAL A 49 11.23 -7.67 11.13
CA VAL A 49 10.02 -8.30 10.59
C VAL A 49 8.78 -7.44 10.88
N TYR A 50 8.63 -6.91 12.09
CA TYR A 50 7.47 -6.08 12.43
C TYR A 50 7.45 -4.77 11.64
N LEU A 51 8.59 -4.08 11.54
CA LEU A 51 8.70 -2.86 10.74
C LEU A 51 8.39 -3.12 9.26
N VAL A 52 8.85 -4.24 8.70
CA VAL A 52 8.54 -4.64 7.32
C VAL A 52 7.06 -4.95 7.13
N ILE A 53 6.40 -5.59 8.09
CA ILE A 53 4.94 -5.82 8.04
C ILE A 53 4.21 -4.48 7.95
N TYR A 54 4.51 -3.53 8.84
CA TYR A 54 3.91 -2.18 8.77
C TYR A 54 4.21 -1.47 7.46
N ALA A 55 5.47 -1.51 7.00
CA ALA A 55 5.86 -0.91 5.73
C ALA A 55 5.14 -1.54 4.53
N THR A 56 4.88 -2.84 4.57
CA THR A 56 4.17 -3.57 3.51
C THR A 56 2.71 -3.13 3.43
N PHE A 57 2.00 -3.07 4.56
CA PHE A 57 0.61 -2.62 4.58
C PHE A 57 0.49 -1.14 4.18
N LEU A 58 1.38 -0.28 4.66
CA LEU A 58 1.42 1.13 4.23
C LEU A 58 1.77 1.26 2.75
N GLY A 59 2.73 0.47 2.26
CA GLY A 59 3.10 0.41 0.85
C GLY A 59 1.93 -0.01 -0.03
N ALA A 60 1.17 -1.01 0.39
CA ALA A 60 -0.01 -1.45 -0.34
C ALA A 60 -1.12 -0.38 -0.38
N VAL A 61 -1.29 0.45 0.67
CA VAL A 61 -2.18 1.64 0.62
C VAL A 61 -1.71 2.63 -0.46
N ILE A 62 -0.40 2.86 -0.56
CA ILE A 62 0.20 3.76 -1.56
C ILE A 62 0.01 3.19 -2.98
N THR A 63 0.21 1.88 -3.18
CA THR A 63 0.01 1.20 -4.47
C THR A 63 -1.45 1.25 -4.92
N LEU A 64 -2.40 1.07 -3.99
CA LEU A 64 -3.84 1.14 -4.26
C LEU A 64 -4.23 2.50 -4.86
N ARG A 65 -3.55 3.58 -4.47
CA ARG A 65 -3.73 4.92 -5.06
C ARG A 65 -3.31 5.01 -6.53
N HIS A 66 -2.25 4.30 -6.91
CA HIS A 66 -1.77 4.27 -8.29
C HIS A 66 -2.64 3.37 -9.18
N ASN A 67 -3.73 2.78 -8.63
CA ASN A 67 -4.66 1.90 -9.33
C ASN A 67 -3.97 0.71 -10.00
N GLU A 68 -2.85 0.25 -9.46
CA GLU A 68 -2.15 -0.98 -9.89
C GLU A 68 -2.87 -2.25 -9.44
N HIS A 69 -4.09 -2.15 -8.88
CA HIS A 69 -4.98 -3.30 -8.72
C HIS A 69 -5.37 -3.80 -10.10
N ILE A 70 -4.55 -4.70 -10.66
CA ILE A 70 -4.68 -5.44 -11.93
C ILE A 70 -5.97 -5.08 -12.64
N ALA A 71 -6.00 -3.90 -13.24
CA ALA A 71 -7.09 -3.52 -14.10
C ALA A 71 -6.92 -4.44 -15.31
N VAL A 72 -7.92 -5.29 -15.56
CA VAL A 72 -7.92 -6.13 -16.76
C VAL A 72 -8.15 -5.20 -17.95
N ASN A 73 -7.09 -4.50 -18.37
CA ASN A 73 -7.09 -3.57 -19.49
C ASN A 73 -7.29 -4.28 -20.83
N ILE A 74 -7.34 -5.62 -20.83
CA ILE A 74 -7.59 -6.46 -22.01
C ILE A 74 -8.90 -6.07 -22.72
N PHE A 75 -9.91 -5.63 -21.98
CA PHE A 75 -11.21 -5.24 -22.55
C PHE A 75 -11.39 -3.73 -22.74
N GLU A 76 -10.44 -2.90 -22.30
CA GLU A 76 -10.55 -1.44 -22.42
C GLU A 76 -10.61 -0.92 -23.88
N PRO A 77 -9.89 -1.46 -24.87
CA PRO A 77 -9.99 -0.95 -26.24
C PRO A 77 -11.32 -1.32 -26.93
N PHE A 78 -12.07 -2.28 -26.39
CA PHE A 78 -13.36 -2.73 -26.97
C PHE A 78 -14.58 -2.08 -26.32
N ILE A 79 -14.43 -1.41 -25.18
CA ILE A 79 -15.53 -0.88 -24.38
C ILE A 79 -15.47 0.65 -24.37
N GLY A 80 -16.56 1.29 -24.81
CA GLY A 80 -16.67 2.75 -24.81
C GLY A 80 -16.52 3.38 -23.40
N PRO A 81 -16.31 4.71 -23.31
CA PRO A 81 -15.94 5.40 -22.06
C PRO A 81 -16.94 5.21 -20.91
N VAL A 82 -18.23 5.00 -21.23
CA VAL A 82 -19.28 4.72 -20.25
C VAL A 82 -19.16 3.31 -19.65
N GLY A 83 -18.78 2.32 -20.46
CA GLY A 83 -18.60 0.94 -20.00
C GLY A 83 -17.34 0.79 -19.15
N LYS A 84 -16.23 1.47 -19.52
CA LYS A 84 -15.00 1.55 -18.72
C LYS A 84 -15.31 2.08 -17.31
N ARG A 85 -16.04 3.20 -17.22
CA ARG A 85 -16.45 3.78 -15.93
C ARG A 85 -17.31 2.83 -15.09
N ARG A 86 -18.26 2.10 -15.69
CA ARG A 86 -19.11 1.13 -14.97
C ARG A 86 -18.31 -0.06 -14.43
N MET A 87 -17.39 -0.59 -15.23
CA MET A 87 -16.49 -1.68 -14.83
C MET A 87 -15.66 -1.28 -13.61
N GLN A 88 -15.15 -0.05 -13.62
CA GLN A 88 -14.32 0.50 -12.53
C GLN A 88 -15.12 0.70 -11.25
N ILE A 89 -16.34 1.25 -11.35
CA ILE A 89 -17.25 1.37 -10.20
C ILE A 89 -17.55 -0.01 -9.61
N LEU A 90 -17.81 -1.01 -10.44
CA LEU A 90 -18.04 -2.39 -9.97
C LEU A 90 -16.79 -2.96 -9.28
N GLY A 91 -15.61 -2.84 -9.90
CA GLY A 91 -14.36 -3.33 -9.33
C GLY A 91 -14.04 -2.68 -7.98
N THR A 92 -14.12 -1.35 -7.90
CA THR A 92 -13.92 -0.62 -6.63
C THR A 92 -14.97 -1.00 -5.59
N SER A 93 -16.22 -1.22 -5.97
CA SER A 93 -17.28 -1.63 -5.05
C SER A 93 -17.03 -3.03 -4.47
N VAL A 94 -16.64 -3.99 -5.31
CA VAL A 94 -16.26 -5.35 -4.87
C VAL A 94 -15.06 -5.29 -3.93
N MET A 95 -14.07 -4.45 -4.24
CA MET A 95 -12.91 -4.26 -3.38
C MET A 95 -13.29 -3.67 -2.01
N ILE A 96 -14.19 -2.68 -1.97
CA ILE A 96 -14.72 -2.13 -0.71
C ILE A 96 -15.40 -3.21 0.12
N VAL A 97 -16.25 -4.05 -0.49
CA VAL A 97 -16.92 -5.15 0.22
C VAL A 97 -15.90 -6.14 0.78
N PHE A 98 -14.90 -6.52 -0.02
CA PHE A 98 -13.82 -7.39 0.42
C PHE A 98 -13.04 -6.80 1.60
N LEU A 99 -12.65 -5.52 1.52
CA LEU A 99 -11.93 -4.81 2.57
C LEU A 99 -12.75 -4.70 3.86
N ILE A 100 -14.07 -4.50 3.77
CA ILE A 100 -14.96 -4.49 4.94
C ILE A 100 -15.01 -5.87 5.58
N LEU A 101 -15.23 -6.92 4.78
CA LEU A 101 -15.31 -8.29 5.30
C LEU A 101 -14.00 -8.70 5.98
N VAL A 102 -12.87 -8.61 5.28
CA VAL A 102 -11.59 -9.04 5.86
C VAL A 102 -11.15 -8.09 6.98
N GLY A 103 -11.41 -6.78 6.85
CA GLY A 103 -11.07 -5.79 7.85
C GLY A 103 -11.80 -6.00 9.18
N THR A 104 -13.08 -6.38 9.18
CA THR A 104 -13.81 -6.69 10.41
C THR A 104 -13.29 -7.95 11.08
N TYR A 105 -12.98 -9.00 10.31
CA TYR A 105 -12.34 -10.21 10.85
C TYR A 105 -10.96 -9.89 11.44
N ALA A 106 -10.15 -9.06 10.78
CA ALA A 106 -8.84 -8.63 11.28
C ALA A 106 -8.95 -7.87 12.61
N TRP A 107 -9.97 -7.02 12.77
CA TRP A 107 -10.25 -6.34 14.04
C TRP A 107 -10.71 -7.29 15.14
N LEU A 108 -11.54 -8.28 14.81
CA LEU A 108 -11.99 -9.29 15.77
C LEU A 108 -10.83 -10.15 16.29
N LEU A 109 -9.87 -10.49 15.41
CA LEU A 109 -8.72 -11.32 15.76
C LEU A 109 -7.89 -10.71 16.90
N ILE A 110 -7.80 -9.38 16.98
CA ILE A 110 -7.05 -8.69 18.06
C ILE A 110 -7.63 -8.97 19.45
N PHE A 111 -8.95 -9.17 19.54
CA PHE A 111 -9.64 -9.42 20.80
C PHE A 111 -9.68 -10.90 21.18
N GLU A 112 -9.15 -11.78 20.33
CA GLU A 112 -9.04 -13.19 20.67
C GLU A 112 -8.11 -13.38 21.87
N PRO A 113 -8.49 -14.23 22.86
CA PRO A 113 -7.69 -14.45 24.06
C PRO A 113 -6.26 -14.92 23.75
N PHE A 114 -6.08 -15.63 22.64
CA PHE A 114 -4.78 -16.07 22.15
C PHE A 114 -3.85 -14.90 21.81
N SER A 115 -4.35 -13.89 21.09
CA SER A 115 -3.57 -12.70 20.71
C SER A 115 -3.23 -11.81 21.90
N ILE A 116 -4.07 -11.81 22.93
CA ILE A 116 -3.85 -11.02 24.16
C ILE A 116 -2.88 -11.73 25.11
N ALA A 117 -2.94 -13.06 25.22
CA ALA A 117 -2.12 -13.84 26.13
C ALA A 117 -0.73 -14.19 25.56
N THR A 118 -0.55 -14.09 24.24
CA THR A 118 0.72 -14.45 23.58
C THR A 118 1.65 -13.24 23.49
N VAL A 119 2.90 -13.45 23.88
CA VAL A 119 3.98 -12.47 23.77
C VAL A 119 5.05 -12.95 22.81
N THR A 120 5.74 -12.01 22.17
CA THR A 120 6.83 -12.33 21.24
C THR A 120 8.03 -12.92 22.00
N PRO A 121 8.74 -13.89 21.41
CA PRO A 121 9.72 -14.69 22.15
C PRO A 121 10.88 -13.87 22.71
N THR A 122 11.30 -12.81 22.01
CA THR A 122 12.47 -12.01 22.41
C THR A 122 12.09 -10.66 22.98
N LEU A 123 11.28 -9.88 22.26
CA LEU A 123 10.89 -8.54 22.70
C LEU A 123 9.85 -8.57 23.84
N LYS A 124 9.22 -9.73 24.08
CA LYS A 124 8.10 -9.89 25.02
C LYS A 124 6.98 -8.87 24.79
N LEU A 125 6.85 -8.42 23.54
CA LEU A 125 5.78 -7.53 23.16
C LEU A 125 4.50 -8.34 23.03
N PRO A 126 3.35 -7.78 23.38
CA PRO A 126 2.10 -8.50 23.20
C PRO A 126 1.76 -8.56 21.71
N LEU A 127 1.31 -9.73 21.26
CA LEU A 127 1.23 -10.07 19.83
C LEU A 127 0.23 -9.19 19.06
N TRP A 128 -0.79 -8.67 19.76
CA TRP A 128 -1.75 -7.69 19.20
C TRP A 128 -1.08 -6.45 18.58
N VAL A 129 0.10 -6.04 19.05
CA VAL A 129 0.83 -4.90 18.46
C VAL A 129 1.18 -5.20 17.01
N VAL A 130 1.67 -6.41 16.72
CA VAL A 130 2.04 -6.81 15.36
C VAL A 130 0.81 -7.02 14.51
N GLU A 131 -0.23 -7.63 15.08
CA GLU A 131 -1.49 -7.88 14.39
C GLU A 131 -2.21 -6.59 13.99
N LEU A 132 -2.07 -5.49 14.75
CA LEU A 132 -2.64 -4.19 14.44
C LEU A 132 -2.22 -3.64 13.07
N ALA A 133 -1.07 -4.04 12.54
CA ALA A 133 -0.64 -3.62 11.21
C ALA A 133 -1.68 -3.98 10.12
N VAL A 134 -2.33 -5.15 10.25
CA VAL A 134 -3.32 -5.65 9.30
C VAL A 134 -4.60 -4.78 9.30
N PRO A 135 -5.36 -4.63 10.41
CA PRO A 135 -6.56 -3.82 10.43
C PRO A 135 -6.28 -2.33 10.21
N ILE A 136 -5.12 -1.80 10.62
CA ILE A 136 -4.73 -0.42 10.29
C ILE A 136 -4.57 -0.27 8.78
N GLY A 137 -3.82 -1.16 8.13
CA GLY A 137 -3.64 -1.16 6.68
C GLY A 137 -4.97 -1.28 5.94
N MET A 138 -5.81 -2.24 6.33
CA MET A 138 -7.12 -2.48 5.72
C MET A 138 -8.07 -1.29 5.89
N SER A 139 -8.06 -0.63 7.06
CA SER A 139 -8.87 0.57 7.31
C SER A 139 -8.42 1.74 6.42
N LEU A 140 -7.11 1.95 6.26
CA LEU A 140 -6.56 2.96 5.36
C LEU A 140 -6.90 2.66 3.89
N MET A 141 -6.75 1.42 3.45
CA MET A 141 -7.15 0.98 2.10
C MET A 141 -8.64 1.19 1.84
N LEU A 142 -9.49 0.92 2.84
CA LEU A 142 -10.93 1.14 2.75
C LEU A 142 -11.25 2.63 2.56
N LEU A 143 -10.64 3.51 3.35
CA LEU A 143 -10.79 4.96 3.21
C LEU A 143 -10.40 5.44 1.81
N ARG A 144 -9.28 4.93 1.27
CA ARG A 144 -8.81 5.24 -0.09
C ARG A 144 -9.75 4.72 -1.18
N SER A 145 -10.26 3.51 -1.00
CA SER A 145 -11.20 2.90 -1.96
C SER A 145 -12.51 3.69 -2.02
N ILE A 146 -12.99 4.20 -0.90
CA ILE A 146 -14.16 5.09 -0.84
C ILE A 146 -13.86 6.43 -1.54
N GLU A 147 -12.69 7.02 -1.30
CA GLU A 147 -12.25 8.25 -1.97
C GLU A 147 -12.23 8.08 -3.50
N MET A 148 -11.69 6.96 -3.97
CA MET A 148 -11.67 6.59 -5.39
C MET A 148 -13.09 6.43 -5.95
N LEU A 149 -13.97 5.75 -5.23
CA LEU A 149 -15.37 5.56 -5.65
C LEU A 149 -16.08 6.92 -5.80
N VAL A 150 -15.88 7.84 -4.86
CA VAL A 150 -16.45 9.20 -4.93
C VAL A 150 -15.90 9.99 -6.13
N ARG A 151 -14.60 9.87 -6.43
CA ARG A 151 -13.98 10.49 -7.61
C ARG A 151 -14.57 9.93 -8.92
N LEU A 152 -14.74 8.61 -9.01
CA LEU A 152 -15.37 7.94 -10.16
C LEU A 152 -16.84 8.34 -10.33
N LEU A 153 -17.59 8.50 -9.23
CA LEU A 153 -18.98 8.99 -9.27
C LEU A 153 -19.08 10.45 -9.72
N LYS A 154 -18.08 11.28 -9.41
CA LYS A 154 -17.97 12.66 -9.90
C LYS A 154 -17.53 12.78 -11.37
N GLY A 155 -17.29 11.66 -12.05
CA GLY A 155 -16.91 11.63 -13.46
C GLY A 155 -15.43 11.92 -13.73
N GLN A 156 -14.60 11.87 -12.69
CA GLN A 156 -13.15 11.98 -12.84
C GLN A 156 -12.60 10.59 -13.22
N THR A 157 -11.90 10.50 -14.34
CA THR A 157 -11.26 9.27 -14.80
C THR A 157 -9.99 9.02 -13.99
N ALA A 158 -10.10 8.19 -12.94
CA ALA A 158 -8.95 7.80 -12.10
C ALA A 158 -7.82 7.05 -12.86
N PHE A 159 -8.08 6.66 -14.11
CA PHE A 159 -7.23 5.82 -14.96
C PHE A 159 -6.30 6.63 -15.86
N ALA A 160 -6.57 7.93 -16.04
CA ALA A 160 -5.77 8.76 -16.94
C ALA A 160 -4.38 9.09 -16.40
N GLU A 161 -4.14 9.00 -15.08
CA GLU A 161 -2.84 9.30 -14.46
C GLU A 161 -1.87 8.10 -14.49
N GLY A 162 -2.35 6.87 -14.26
CA GLY A 162 -1.50 5.65 -14.30
C GLY A 162 -1.07 5.28 -15.71
N GLU A 163 -1.99 5.31 -16.66
CA GLU A 163 -1.74 5.00 -18.07
C GLU A 163 -0.76 6.00 -18.69
N LYS A 164 -0.92 7.32 -18.45
CA LYS A 164 0.03 8.33 -18.92
C LYS A 164 1.45 8.13 -18.39
N THR A 165 1.59 7.65 -17.15
CA THR A 165 2.91 7.48 -16.52
C THR A 165 3.66 6.27 -17.09
N GLU A 166 2.98 5.16 -17.39
CA GLU A 166 3.59 4.00 -18.06
C GLU A 166 3.94 4.29 -19.53
N TYR A 167 3.04 4.93 -20.28
CA TYR A 167 3.32 5.30 -21.68
C TYR A 167 4.46 6.32 -21.80
N GLN A 168 4.50 7.34 -20.93
CA GLN A 168 5.60 8.31 -20.93
C GLN A 168 6.93 7.68 -20.54
N ARG A 169 6.96 6.79 -19.55
CA ARG A 169 8.19 6.03 -19.22
C ARG A 169 8.60 5.08 -20.32
N ALA A 170 7.64 4.46 -21.02
CA ALA A 170 7.93 3.62 -22.18
C ALA A 170 8.49 4.47 -23.34
N GLU A 171 7.92 5.63 -23.64
CA GLU A 171 8.45 6.58 -24.64
C GLU A 171 9.85 7.09 -24.27
N GLU A 172 10.09 7.44 -23.01
CA GLU A 172 11.41 7.86 -22.50
C GLU A 172 12.44 6.73 -22.56
N ALA A 173 12.05 5.49 -22.19
CA ALA A 173 12.93 4.32 -22.26
C ALA A 173 13.21 3.85 -23.71
N LEU A 174 12.27 4.13 -24.62
CA LEU A 174 12.41 3.88 -26.06
C LEU A 174 13.16 5.03 -26.78
N GLY A 175 13.51 6.11 -26.09
CA GLY A 175 14.25 7.23 -26.66
C GLY A 175 13.50 7.95 -27.79
N MET A 176 12.17 7.92 -27.76
CA MET A 176 11.34 8.64 -28.72
C MET A 176 11.27 10.13 -28.34
N ASP A 177 12.38 10.83 -28.55
CA ASP A 177 12.39 12.30 -28.57
C ASP A 177 11.58 12.75 -29.80
N ASN A 178 10.32 13.14 -29.60
CA ASN A 178 9.50 13.77 -30.63
C ASN A 178 10.01 15.20 -30.89
N GLY A 179 11.22 15.30 -31.39
CA GLY A 179 11.76 16.45 -32.06
C GLY A 179 11.30 16.48 -33.52
N GLU A 180 9.99 16.54 -33.80
CA GLU A 180 9.48 16.98 -35.10
C GLU A 180 7.97 17.26 -35.08
N GLU A 181 7.58 18.42 -34.52
CA GLU A 181 6.36 19.10 -35.00
C GLU A 181 6.51 20.63 -34.83
N LYS A 182 7.38 21.21 -35.65
CA LYS A 182 7.31 22.62 -36.04
C LYS A 182 7.60 22.75 -37.53
N ARG A 183 6.58 22.52 -38.36
CA ARG A 183 6.37 23.29 -39.59
C ARG A 183 4.97 23.12 -40.14
#